data_AF-A0A5D4GWW9-F1
#
_entry.id   AF-A0A5D4GWW9-F1
#
_cell.length_a   1.000
_cell.length_b   1.000
_cell.length_c   1.000
_cell.angle_alpha   90.00
_cell.angle_beta   90.00
_cell.angle_gamma   90.00
#
_symmetry.space_group_name_H-M   'P 1'
#
loop_
_entity.id
_entity.type
_entity.pdbx_description
1 polymer ?
#
loop_
_entity_poly.entity_id
_entity_poly.type
_entity_poly.pdbx_seq_one_letter_code
_entity_poly.pdbx_strand_id
1 'polypeptide(L)'
;MLSCRQTIATLLFLLIGLTSFGQIYDRKLEDHKEKNKEAYFRLLPEIADQVSDSTLTIEQEYALFDPIVDFANRDGSTFIGLRKKYLQEVPQPPIGLVEIRLDTVQDSALIAMLGNPKFTTITLLQCYKPIEIGNLIHSLVQPNIYQATGIGIKEASISHTFGQQVFATNLKDDKWQIWVVNRAYALRFDLDLHTMVVSDLLYTVPNTPAYLQLQLPFIPYTQRFEMDALYQDINELRWNTYSIDLLRESDSYAWQDTVNRRLRTFYSQKKVRFSKVRNGILKNLETGAALEANWDELVDLSMEEKERLKEVLQLRIIQPDEAAYYLFSVTNGIFPFNEDINEIGKNAMCGFQHYIRSNKTDDTYKIQSKGYSIAFEYDWNIKTGDFSTIRVFRKK
;
A
#
# COMPACT_ATOMS: atom_id res chain seq x y z
N MET A 1 0.05 -23.16 -18.53
CA MET A 1 0.40 -21.92 -19.25
C MET A 1 -0.81 -21.00 -19.19
N LEU A 2 -0.92 -20.16 -18.16
CA LEU A 2 -1.84 -19.02 -18.23
C LEU A 2 -1.31 -18.09 -19.32
N SER A 3 -2.17 -17.61 -20.21
CA SER A 3 -1.73 -16.73 -21.28
C SER A 3 -1.17 -15.43 -20.67
N CYS A 4 -0.09 -14.89 -21.27
CA CYS A 4 0.54 -13.64 -20.84
C CYS A 4 -0.46 -12.45 -20.70
N ARG A 5 -1.60 -12.53 -21.39
CA ARG A 5 -2.74 -11.59 -21.31
C ARG A 5 -3.44 -11.63 -19.95
N GLN A 6 -3.76 -12.83 -19.47
CA GLN A 6 -4.42 -13.02 -18.17
C GLN A 6 -3.51 -12.61 -17.02
N THR A 7 -2.20 -12.79 -17.15
CA THR A 7 -1.23 -12.45 -16.10
C THR A 7 -1.10 -10.94 -15.87
N ILE A 8 -1.07 -10.12 -16.93
CA ILE A 8 -0.96 -8.66 -16.83
C ILE A 8 -2.25 -8.04 -16.30
N ALA A 9 -3.42 -8.49 -16.78
CA ALA A 9 -4.70 -8.08 -16.23
C ALA A 9 -4.79 -8.46 -14.75
N THR A 10 -4.49 -9.71 -14.38
CA THR A 10 -4.52 -10.18 -12.98
C THR A 10 -3.53 -9.44 -12.07
N LEU A 11 -2.36 -9.06 -12.57
CA LEU A 11 -1.39 -8.23 -11.84
C LEU A 11 -1.91 -6.78 -11.69
N LEU A 12 -2.39 -6.15 -12.76
CA LEU A 12 -3.13 -4.88 -12.72
C LEU A 12 -4.23 -4.90 -11.65
N PHE A 13 -5.01 -5.98 -11.63
CA PHE A 13 -6.12 -6.25 -10.72
C PHE A 13 -5.67 -6.39 -9.27
N LEU A 14 -4.58 -7.12 -9.00
CA LEU A 14 -4.10 -7.37 -7.65
C LEU A 14 -3.33 -6.18 -7.03
N LEU A 15 -2.76 -5.30 -7.85
CA LEU A 15 -1.74 -4.33 -7.40
C LEU A 15 -2.28 -2.95 -7.04
N ILE A 16 -3.48 -2.60 -7.49
CA ILE A 16 -4.11 -1.31 -7.16
C ILE A 16 -4.55 -1.28 -5.68
N GLY A 17 -4.64 -2.44 -5.01
CA GLY A 17 -4.92 -2.54 -3.57
C GLY A 17 -3.73 -2.33 -2.63
N LEU A 18 -2.60 -1.81 -3.09
CA LEU A 18 -1.46 -1.50 -2.23
C LEU A 18 -1.35 -0.01 -1.89
N THR A 19 -2.33 0.81 -2.30
CA THR A 19 -2.25 2.27 -2.19
C THR A 19 -3.15 2.84 -1.11
N SER A 20 -2.81 2.64 0.16
CA SER A 20 -3.32 3.55 1.17
C SER A 20 -2.53 3.54 2.47
N PHE A 21 -1.37 4.20 2.38
CA PHE A 21 -0.75 4.82 3.53
C PHE A 21 -0.90 6.33 3.47
N GLY A 22 -2.05 6.82 3.93
CA GLY A 22 -2.04 8.05 4.69
C GLY A 22 -3.37 8.77 4.72
N GLN A 23 -3.80 9.13 5.92
CA GLN A 23 -4.62 10.30 6.10
C GLN A 23 -3.82 11.59 5.93
N ILE A 24 -4.58 12.60 5.55
CA ILE A 24 -4.10 13.82 4.95
C ILE A 24 -4.65 14.95 5.78
N TYR A 25 -3.78 15.91 6.07
CA TYR A 25 -4.18 17.16 6.70
C TYR A 25 -3.77 18.36 5.84
N ASP A 26 -3.24 18.09 4.65
CA ASP A 26 -3.28 19.05 3.57
C ASP A 26 -4.69 18.96 2.98
N ARG A 27 -5.58 19.85 3.43
CA ARG A 27 -6.98 19.89 2.99
C ARG A 27 -7.13 19.79 1.47
N LYS A 28 -6.19 20.37 0.71
CA LYS A 28 -6.18 20.25 -0.76
C LYS A 28 -5.94 18.82 -1.22
N LEU A 29 -5.02 18.10 -0.58
CA LEU A 29 -4.79 16.68 -0.87
C LEU A 29 -5.94 15.80 -0.34
N GLU A 30 -6.58 16.16 0.78
CA GLU A 30 -7.70 15.41 1.39
C GLU A 30 -8.93 15.49 0.50
N ASP A 31 -9.39 16.71 0.21
CA ASP A 31 -10.50 16.99 -0.71
C ASP A 31 -10.27 16.32 -2.07
N HIS A 32 -9.02 16.34 -2.54
CA HIS A 32 -8.67 15.72 -3.81
C HIS A 32 -8.62 14.18 -3.73
N LYS A 33 -8.10 13.58 -2.65
CA LYS A 33 -8.15 12.12 -2.45
C LYS A 33 -9.58 11.62 -2.33
N GLU A 34 -10.45 12.33 -1.60
CA GLU A 34 -11.86 11.97 -1.46
C GLU A 34 -12.58 12.06 -2.80
N LYS A 35 -12.47 13.20 -3.51
CA LYS A 35 -13.03 13.35 -4.87
C LYS A 35 -12.54 12.26 -5.81
N ASN A 36 -11.24 11.94 -5.77
CA ASN A 36 -10.65 10.93 -6.64
C ASN A 36 -11.12 9.52 -6.27
N LYS A 37 -11.21 9.21 -4.97
CA LYS A 37 -11.73 7.93 -4.47
C LYS A 37 -13.20 7.77 -4.88
N GLU A 38 -14.04 8.79 -4.68
CA GLU A 38 -15.44 8.76 -5.14
C GLU A 38 -15.56 8.57 -6.65
N ALA A 39 -14.79 9.32 -7.44
CA ALA A 39 -14.78 9.19 -8.89
C ALA A 39 -14.37 7.77 -9.31
N TYR A 40 -13.34 7.22 -8.66
CA TYR A 40 -12.86 5.87 -8.88
C TYR A 40 -13.94 4.83 -8.54
N PHE A 41 -14.58 4.93 -7.36
CA PHE A 41 -15.68 4.06 -6.96
C PHE A 41 -16.89 4.12 -7.90
N ARG A 42 -17.15 5.27 -8.54
CA ARG A 42 -18.24 5.41 -9.53
C ARG A 42 -17.90 4.77 -10.87
N LEU A 43 -16.67 4.97 -11.35
CA LEU A 43 -16.24 4.47 -12.66
C LEU A 43 -15.93 2.97 -12.66
N LEU A 44 -15.51 2.42 -11.52
CA LEU A 44 -15.03 1.04 -11.47
C LEU A 44 -16.07 -0.03 -11.75
N PRO A 45 -17.31 0.04 -11.23
CA PRO A 45 -18.34 -0.95 -11.56
C PRO A 45 -18.58 -1.07 -13.07
N GLU A 46 -18.60 0.06 -13.78
CA GLU A 46 -18.79 0.11 -15.24
C GLU A 46 -17.68 -0.61 -16.01
N ILE A 47 -16.45 -0.51 -15.49
CA ILE A 47 -15.25 -1.13 -16.05
C ILE A 47 -15.19 -2.61 -15.65
N ALA A 48 -15.34 -2.89 -14.36
CA ALA A 48 -15.16 -4.18 -13.73
C ALA A 48 -16.01 -5.30 -14.35
N ASP A 49 -17.27 -5.00 -14.69
CA ASP A 49 -18.16 -5.99 -15.30
C ASP A 49 -17.75 -6.36 -16.73
N GLN A 50 -17.07 -5.45 -17.44
CA GLN A 50 -16.58 -5.67 -18.79
C GLN A 50 -15.21 -6.33 -18.82
N VAL A 51 -14.34 -6.13 -17.83
CA VAL A 51 -12.99 -6.73 -17.87
C VAL A 51 -13.00 -8.25 -17.70
N SER A 52 -14.06 -8.84 -17.14
CA SER A 52 -14.24 -10.30 -17.13
C SER A 52 -14.64 -10.89 -18.49
N ASP A 53 -14.89 -10.06 -19.51
CA ASP A 53 -15.21 -10.51 -20.86
C ASP A 53 -13.96 -11.04 -21.58
N SER A 54 -13.81 -12.36 -21.58
CA SER A 54 -12.72 -13.07 -22.24
C SER A 54 -12.65 -12.89 -23.77
N THR A 55 -13.65 -12.23 -24.38
CA THR A 55 -13.66 -11.96 -25.82
C THR A 55 -12.95 -10.65 -26.20
N LEU A 56 -12.56 -9.83 -25.22
CA LEU A 56 -11.85 -8.58 -25.45
C LEU A 56 -10.40 -8.82 -25.92
N THR A 57 -9.96 -7.98 -26.83
CA THR A 57 -8.53 -7.82 -27.16
C THR A 57 -7.82 -7.02 -26.06
N ILE A 58 -6.48 -7.12 -25.98
CA ILE A 58 -5.68 -6.35 -25.00
C ILE A 58 -5.97 -4.84 -25.15
N GLU A 59 -6.09 -4.37 -26.39
CA GLU A 59 -6.37 -2.97 -26.69
C GLU A 59 -7.75 -2.55 -26.17
N GLN A 60 -8.75 -3.42 -26.29
CA GLN A 60 -10.09 -3.19 -25.76
C GLN A 60 -10.11 -3.25 -24.22
N GLU A 61 -9.40 -4.20 -23.60
CA GLU A 61 -9.25 -4.28 -22.15
C GLU A 61 -8.61 -3.00 -21.60
N TYR A 62 -7.57 -2.48 -22.26
CA TYR A 62 -7.01 -1.19 -21.88
C TYR A 62 -8.05 -0.08 -22.06
N ALA A 63 -8.76 0.00 -23.20
CA ALA A 63 -9.74 1.05 -23.48
C ALA A 63 -10.81 1.19 -22.39
N LEU A 64 -11.17 0.11 -21.68
CA LEU A 64 -12.10 0.18 -20.54
C LEU A 64 -11.66 1.18 -19.47
N PHE A 65 -10.36 1.41 -19.29
CA PHE A 65 -9.84 2.35 -18.30
C PHE A 65 -9.76 3.81 -18.78
N ASP A 66 -10.11 4.12 -20.02
CA ASP A 66 -10.07 5.50 -20.56
C ASP A 66 -10.81 6.53 -19.68
N PRO A 67 -12.00 6.24 -19.11
CA PRO A 67 -12.67 7.20 -18.24
C PRO A 67 -11.86 7.62 -17.01
N ILE A 68 -11.06 6.70 -16.45
CA ILE A 68 -10.18 6.98 -15.30
C ILE A 68 -9.00 7.84 -15.76
N VAL A 69 -8.42 7.54 -16.93
CA VAL A 69 -7.33 8.33 -17.51
C VAL A 69 -7.80 9.73 -17.84
N ASP A 70 -8.99 9.88 -18.45
CA ASP A 70 -9.58 11.18 -18.77
C ASP A 70 -9.89 12.00 -17.53
N PHE A 71 -10.34 11.35 -16.45
CA PHE A 71 -10.45 11.99 -15.16
C PHE A 71 -9.09 12.50 -14.65
N ALA A 72 -8.07 11.63 -14.65
CA ALA A 72 -6.73 11.98 -14.20
C ALA A 72 -6.11 13.12 -15.03
N ASN A 73 -6.33 13.12 -16.35
CA ASN A 73 -5.86 14.16 -17.26
C ASN A 73 -6.53 15.51 -17.01
N ARG A 74 -7.85 15.52 -16.77
CA ARG A 74 -8.59 16.75 -16.43
C ARG A 74 -8.09 17.41 -15.16
N ASP A 75 -7.76 16.60 -14.16
CA ASP A 75 -7.23 17.05 -12.87
C ASP A 75 -5.67 17.08 -12.83
N GLY A 76 -5.01 16.85 -13.98
CA GLY A 76 -3.57 16.57 -14.07
C GLY A 76 -2.67 17.63 -13.44
N SER A 77 -3.03 18.92 -13.58
CA SER A 77 -2.28 20.01 -12.95
C SER A 77 -2.28 19.96 -11.41
N THR A 78 -3.37 19.46 -10.81
CA THR A 78 -3.48 19.27 -9.36
C THR A 78 -2.62 18.10 -8.91
N PHE A 79 -2.66 16.97 -9.63
CA PHE A 79 -1.79 15.82 -9.36
C PHE A 79 -0.31 16.18 -9.41
N ILE A 80 0.12 16.82 -10.50
CA ILE A 80 1.52 17.25 -10.69
C ILE A 80 1.94 18.19 -9.56
N GLY A 81 1.11 19.21 -9.26
CA GLY A 81 1.40 20.18 -8.21
C GLY A 81 1.55 19.55 -6.82
N LEU A 82 0.67 18.61 -6.46
CA LEU A 82 0.74 17.90 -5.18
C LEU A 82 1.95 16.96 -5.11
N ARG A 83 2.19 16.14 -6.13
CA ARG A 83 3.34 15.22 -6.14
C ARG A 83 4.67 15.97 -6.11
N LYS A 84 4.80 17.03 -6.91
CA LYS A 84 5.99 17.89 -6.94
C LYS A 84 6.26 18.50 -5.56
N LYS A 85 5.23 19.00 -4.89
CA LYS A 85 5.33 19.54 -3.53
C LYS A 85 5.93 18.51 -2.55
N TYR A 86 5.39 17.29 -2.52
CA TYR A 86 5.91 16.26 -1.59
C TYR A 86 7.27 15.68 -2.01
N LEU A 87 7.58 15.63 -3.31
CA LEU A 87 8.90 15.24 -3.82
C LEU A 87 10.00 16.24 -3.42
N GLN A 88 9.67 17.51 -3.28
CA GLN A 88 10.59 18.54 -2.78
C GLN A 88 10.89 18.44 -1.28
N GLU A 89 10.10 17.67 -0.53
CA GLU A 89 10.22 17.54 0.93
C GLU A 89 10.99 16.30 1.38
N VAL A 90 11.25 15.37 0.46
CA VAL A 90 12.06 14.19 0.75
C VAL A 90 13.55 14.48 0.57
N PRO A 91 14.42 13.87 1.38
CA PRO A 91 15.86 14.08 1.27
C PRO A 91 16.42 13.59 -0.07
N GLN A 92 17.54 14.18 -0.48
CA GLN A 92 18.39 13.65 -1.54
C GLN A 92 19.06 12.34 -1.10
N PRO A 93 19.34 11.39 -2.03
CA PRO A 93 20.03 10.16 -1.69
C PRO A 93 21.46 10.46 -1.19
N PRO A 94 21.94 9.78 -0.14
CA PRO A 94 23.33 9.90 0.32
C PRO A 94 24.32 9.48 -0.78
N ILE A 95 25.52 10.09 -0.78
CA ILE A 95 26.55 9.83 -1.81
C ILE A 95 26.87 8.33 -1.95
N GLY A 96 27.05 7.62 -0.84
CA GLY A 96 27.34 6.18 -0.88
C GLY A 96 26.22 5.34 -1.50
N LEU A 97 24.96 5.80 -1.45
CA LEU A 97 23.85 5.16 -2.14
C LEU A 97 23.85 5.47 -3.65
N VAL A 98 24.29 6.66 -4.06
CA VAL A 98 24.40 7.04 -5.47
C VAL A 98 25.52 6.29 -6.17
N GLU A 99 26.62 6.05 -5.46
CA GLU A 99 27.84 5.41 -6.00
C GLU A 99 27.77 3.87 -5.98
N ILE A 100 26.78 3.28 -5.31
CA ILE A 100 26.67 1.82 -5.23
C ILE A 100 26.37 1.23 -6.61
N ARG A 101 26.94 0.05 -6.87
CA ARG A 101 26.60 -0.72 -8.06
C ARG A 101 25.13 -1.12 -8.03
N LEU A 102 24.44 -0.83 -9.13
CA LEU A 102 23.07 -1.24 -9.38
C LEU A 102 23.01 -2.22 -10.54
N ASP A 103 22.13 -3.20 -10.42
CA ASP A 103 21.72 -4.08 -11.50
C ASP A 103 20.39 -3.60 -12.09
N THR A 104 20.14 -3.95 -13.35
CA THR A 104 18.92 -3.55 -14.06
C THR A 104 17.88 -4.65 -13.95
N VAL A 105 16.62 -4.27 -13.69
CA VAL A 105 15.48 -5.21 -13.79
C VAL A 105 15.43 -5.76 -15.22
N GLN A 106 15.35 -7.09 -15.39
CA GLN A 106 15.43 -7.73 -16.72
C GLN A 106 14.05 -8.12 -17.29
N ASP A 107 12.98 -8.00 -16.50
CA ASP A 107 11.62 -8.36 -16.94
C ASP A 107 11.08 -7.32 -17.93
N SER A 108 11.15 -7.65 -19.22
CA SER A 108 10.70 -6.76 -20.30
C SER A 108 9.20 -6.50 -20.29
N ALA A 109 8.38 -7.43 -19.79
CA ALA A 109 6.94 -7.24 -19.67
C ALA A 109 6.61 -6.24 -18.55
N LEU A 110 7.26 -6.39 -17.39
CA LEU A 110 7.14 -5.43 -16.28
C LEU A 110 7.63 -4.03 -16.70
N ILE A 111 8.77 -3.93 -17.39
CA ILE A 111 9.29 -2.65 -17.88
C ILE A 111 8.31 -2.01 -18.85
N ALA A 112 7.79 -2.76 -19.82
CA ALA A 112 6.81 -2.24 -20.78
C ALA A 112 5.51 -1.80 -20.08
N MET A 113 5.08 -2.53 -19.05
CA MET A 113 3.89 -2.22 -18.25
C MET A 113 4.06 -0.92 -17.47
N LEU A 114 5.17 -0.75 -16.74
CA LEU A 114 5.49 0.47 -15.98
C LEU A 114 5.83 1.67 -16.88
N GLY A 115 6.35 1.39 -18.07
CA GLY A 115 6.60 2.38 -19.12
C GLY A 115 5.32 2.85 -19.83
N ASN A 116 4.17 2.21 -19.60
CA ASN A 116 2.90 2.60 -20.20
C ASN A 116 2.21 3.71 -19.36
N PRO A 117 2.02 4.92 -19.92
CA PRO A 117 1.39 6.04 -19.22
C PRO A 117 0.03 5.70 -18.60
N LYS A 118 -0.78 4.91 -19.30
CA LYS A 118 -2.14 4.58 -18.88
C LYS A 118 -2.13 3.67 -17.66
N PHE A 119 -1.35 2.59 -17.71
CA PHE A 119 -1.15 1.70 -16.55
C PHE A 119 -0.71 2.53 -15.34
N THR A 120 0.38 3.28 -15.49
CA THR A 120 1.00 3.97 -14.36
C THR A 120 0.13 5.13 -13.83
N THR A 121 -0.64 5.79 -14.69
CA THR A 121 -1.64 6.79 -14.27
C THR A 121 -2.69 6.18 -13.37
N ILE A 122 -3.27 5.03 -13.75
CA ILE A 122 -4.28 4.33 -12.97
C ILE A 122 -3.68 3.82 -11.65
N THR A 123 -2.53 3.15 -11.75
CA THR A 123 -1.83 2.54 -10.61
C THR A 123 -1.43 3.57 -9.57
N LEU A 124 -0.89 4.72 -9.98
CA LEU A 124 -0.45 5.77 -9.06
C LEU A 124 -1.55 6.78 -8.72
N LEU A 125 -2.78 6.63 -9.21
CA LEU A 125 -3.84 7.65 -9.09
C LEU A 125 -4.07 8.09 -7.63
N GLN A 126 -3.95 7.17 -6.67
CA GLN A 126 -4.15 7.44 -5.25
C GLN A 126 -2.85 7.76 -4.49
N CYS A 127 -1.71 7.78 -5.18
CA CYS A 127 -0.38 8.07 -4.63
C CYS A 127 0.06 9.50 -4.93
N TYR A 128 0.40 10.24 -3.87
CA TYR A 128 0.83 11.64 -3.93
C TYR A 128 2.16 11.86 -3.24
N LYS A 129 2.40 11.14 -2.13
CA LYS A 129 3.66 11.21 -1.41
C LYS A 129 4.69 10.28 -2.06
N PRO A 130 5.98 10.65 -2.08
CA PRO A 130 7.04 9.79 -2.62
C PRO A 130 7.09 8.40 -1.98
N ILE A 131 6.79 8.28 -0.69
CA ILE A 131 6.71 6.98 0.00
C ILE A 131 5.54 6.11 -0.50
N GLU A 132 4.39 6.71 -0.84
CA GLU A 132 3.25 5.98 -1.40
C GLU A 132 3.58 5.46 -2.80
N ILE A 133 4.11 6.35 -3.66
CA ILE A 133 4.56 6.03 -5.03
C ILE A 133 5.65 4.95 -4.96
N GLY A 134 6.68 5.20 -4.16
CA GLY A 134 7.82 4.31 -4.00
C GLY A 134 7.43 2.92 -3.52
N ASN A 135 6.59 2.82 -2.50
CA ASN A 135 6.14 1.53 -1.98
C ASN A 135 5.32 0.75 -3.00
N LEU A 136 4.48 1.43 -3.79
CA LEU A 136 3.69 0.77 -4.82
C LEU A 136 4.59 0.21 -5.93
N ILE A 137 5.48 1.03 -6.48
CA ILE A 137 6.42 0.58 -7.52
C ILE A 137 7.35 -0.51 -6.96
N HIS A 138 7.81 -0.38 -5.72
CA HIS A 138 8.61 -1.40 -5.06
C HIS A 138 7.87 -2.74 -4.96
N SER A 139 6.60 -2.74 -4.54
CA SER A 139 5.81 -3.97 -4.45
C SER A 139 5.56 -4.63 -5.83
N LEU A 140 5.47 -3.83 -6.90
CA LEU A 140 5.38 -4.33 -8.28
C LEU A 140 6.65 -5.05 -8.73
N VAL A 141 7.80 -4.50 -8.35
CA VAL A 141 9.11 -4.92 -8.85
C VAL A 141 9.75 -6.01 -7.96
N GLN A 142 9.44 -6.00 -6.65
CA GLN A 142 10.02 -6.88 -5.65
C GLN A 142 9.94 -8.38 -5.98
N PRO A 143 8.81 -8.94 -6.46
CA PRO A 143 8.76 -10.36 -6.81
C PRO A 143 9.79 -10.74 -7.87
N ASN A 144 9.99 -9.89 -8.88
CA ASN A 144 10.98 -10.08 -9.93
C ASN A 144 12.41 -10.00 -9.40
N ILE A 145 12.70 -9.04 -8.50
CA ILE A 145 14.00 -8.96 -7.84
C ILE A 145 14.27 -10.25 -7.05
N TYR A 146 13.32 -10.68 -6.21
CA TYR A 146 13.48 -11.86 -5.37
C TYR A 146 13.64 -13.15 -6.17
N GLN A 147 12.88 -13.29 -7.27
CA GLN A 147 13.04 -14.42 -8.18
C GLN A 147 14.41 -14.41 -8.84
N ALA A 148 14.86 -13.27 -9.36
CA ALA A 148 16.16 -13.13 -10.03
C ALA A 148 17.35 -13.39 -9.09
N THR A 149 17.19 -13.09 -7.79
CA THR A 149 18.26 -13.23 -6.80
C THR A 149 18.12 -14.47 -5.91
N GLY A 150 17.15 -15.34 -6.20
CA GLY A 150 16.97 -16.61 -5.47
C GLY A 150 16.54 -16.47 -4.01
N ILE A 151 15.83 -15.39 -3.65
CA ILE A 151 15.32 -15.18 -2.29
C ILE A 151 14.18 -16.16 -2.01
N GLY A 152 14.28 -16.90 -0.92
CA GLY A 152 13.29 -17.91 -0.55
C GLY A 152 11.96 -17.30 -0.07
N ILE A 153 10.87 -18.06 -0.20
CA ILE A 153 9.50 -17.64 0.18
C ILE A 153 9.42 -17.11 1.62
N LYS A 154 10.19 -17.70 2.55
CA LYS A 154 10.21 -17.29 3.96
C LYS A 154 10.77 -15.89 4.21
N GLU A 155 11.69 -15.43 3.38
CA GLU A 155 12.19 -14.06 3.43
C GLU A 155 11.29 -13.15 2.59
N ALA A 156 10.82 -13.65 1.45
CA ALA A 156 9.92 -12.92 0.57
C ALA A 156 8.59 -12.51 1.25
N SER A 157 8.12 -13.31 2.22
CA SER A 157 6.91 -13.04 2.99
C SER A 157 7.08 -11.98 4.10
N ILE A 158 8.29 -11.47 4.31
CA ILE A 158 8.64 -10.48 5.35
C ILE A 158 8.56 -9.06 4.76
N SER A 159 7.48 -8.81 4.01
CA SER A 159 7.19 -7.49 3.47
C SER A 159 6.95 -6.48 4.59
N HIS A 160 7.50 -5.27 4.46
CA HIS A 160 7.34 -4.14 5.38
C HIS A 160 8.06 -4.23 6.73
N THR A 161 8.84 -5.28 6.97
CA THR A 161 9.53 -5.45 8.25
C THR A 161 10.83 -4.67 8.33
N PHE A 162 11.51 -4.49 7.19
CA PHE A 162 12.83 -3.83 7.10
C PHE A 162 12.84 -2.32 7.31
N GLY A 163 11.67 -1.69 7.39
CA GLY A 163 11.54 -0.22 7.37
C GLY A 163 11.90 0.31 5.98
N GLN A 164 11.10 1.26 5.49
CA GLN A 164 11.33 1.88 4.19
C GLN A 164 11.65 3.35 4.37
N GLN A 165 12.58 3.81 3.54
CA GLN A 165 12.93 5.21 3.37
C GLN A 165 12.88 5.56 1.89
N VAL A 166 12.50 6.81 1.60
CA VAL A 166 12.49 7.31 0.22
C VAL A 166 13.34 8.54 0.10
N PHE A 167 14.16 8.56 -0.95
CA PHE A 167 14.92 9.71 -1.39
C PHE A 167 14.45 10.11 -2.79
N ALA A 168 14.57 11.38 -3.14
CA ALA A 168 14.30 11.81 -4.50
C ALA A 168 15.23 12.93 -4.96
N THR A 169 15.56 12.91 -6.25
CA THR A 169 16.35 13.93 -6.94
C THR A 169 15.58 14.40 -8.16
N ASN A 170 15.42 15.72 -8.32
CA ASN A 170 14.90 16.26 -9.57
C ASN A 170 16.02 16.17 -10.63
N LEU A 171 15.75 15.46 -11.72
CA LEU A 171 16.71 15.31 -12.82
C LEU A 171 16.65 16.52 -13.76
N LYS A 172 15.44 16.89 -14.19
CA LYS A 172 15.11 18.08 -14.98
C LYS A 172 13.60 18.20 -15.10
N ASP A 173 13.09 19.43 -15.21
CA ASP A 173 11.67 19.73 -15.41
C ASP A 173 10.81 19.06 -14.31
N ASP A 174 9.95 18.13 -14.69
CA ASP A 174 9.11 17.33 -13.79
C ASP A 174 9.45 15.84 -13.84
N LYS A 175 10.68 15.50 -14.25
CA LYS A 175 11.27 14.16 -14.14
C LYS A 175 12.05 14.02 -12.84
N TRP A 176 11.66 13.04 -12.03
CA TRP A 176 12.22 12.78 -10.71
C TRP A 176 12.82 11.38 -10.65
N GLN A 177 14.04 11.27 -10.14
CA GLN A 177 14.61 10.00 -9.74
C GLN A 177 14.21 9.72 -8.30
N ILE A 178 13.60 8.56 -8.05
CA ILE A 178 13.10 8.13 -6.76
C ILE A 178 13.87 6.88 -6.33
N TRP A 179 14.36 6.89 -5.09
CA TRP A 179 15.01 5.75 -4.46
C TRP A 179 14.14 5.25 -3.31
N VAL A 180 13.81 3.97 -3.33
CA VAL A 180 13.08 3.26 -2.28
C VAL A 180 14.06 2.31 -1.63
N VAL A 181 14.37 2.56 -0.37
CA VAL A 181 15.50 1.96 0.33
C VAL A 181 14.99 1.27 1.57
N ASN A 182 15.41 0.02 1.78
CA ASN A 182 15.19 -0.72 3.02
C ASN A 182 16.54 -1.29 3.51
N ARG A 183 16.56 -1.99 4.64
CA ARG A 183 17.81 -2.56 5.17
C ARG A 183 18.42 -3.70 4.34
N ALA A 184 17.65 -4.33 3.46
CA ALA A 184 18.12 -5.43 2.60
C ALA A 184 18.61 -4.95 1.22
N TYR A 185 17.97 -3.93 0.64
CA TYR A 185 18.32 -3.40 -0.68
C TYR A 185 17.71 -2.02 -0.98
N ALA A 186 18.15 -1.42 -2.09
CA ALA A 186 17.55 -0.24 -2.70
C ALA A 186 16.98 -0.55 -4.09
N LEU A 187 15.84 0.07 -4.40
CA LEU A 187 15.25 0.19 -5.73
C LEU A 187 15.32 1.66 -6.14
N ARG A 188 15.70 1.91 -7.40
CA ARG A 188 15.74 3.24 -8.01
C ARG A 188 14.94 3.20 -9.30
N PHE A 189 14.16 4.24 -9.55
CA PHE A 189 13.47 4.44 -10.81
C PHE A 189 13.30 5.93 -11.08
N ASP A 190 13.07 6.26 -12.34
CA ASP A 190 12.70 7.61 -12.74
C ASP A 190 11.18 7.66 -12.96
N LEU A 191 10.56 8.76 -12.54
CA LEU A 191 9.14 9.07 -12.76
C LEU A 191 9.01 10.44 -13.41
N ASP A 192 8.36 10.50 -14.57
CA ASP A 192 7.94 11.74 -15.20
C ASP A 192 6.51 12.08 -14.73
N LEU A 193 6.33 13.21 -14.04
CA LEU A 193 5.01 13.59 -13.51
C LEU A 193 4.03 14.04 -14.60
N HIS A 194 4.49 14.46 -15.79
CA HIS A 194 3.64 14.86 -16.90
C HIS A 194 3.16 13.65 -17.70
N THR A 195 4.09 12.76 -18.06
CA THR A 195 3.76 11.60 -18.90
C THR A 195 3.33 10.39 -18.09
N MET A 196 3.54 10.41 -16.76
CA MET A 196 3.31 9.28 -15.86
C MET A 196 4.09 8.03 -16.27
N VAL A 197 5.24 8.19 -16.93
CA VAL A 197 6.11 7.06 -17.31
C VAL A 197 7.07 6.75 -16.17
N VAL A 198 7.17 5.47 -15.79
CA VAL A 198 8.23 4.94 -14.92
C VAL A 198 9.32 4.30 -15.78
N SER A 199 10.56 4.74 -15.62
CA SER A 199 11.71 4.25 -16.39
C SER A 199 12.92 3.96 -15.48
N ASP A 200 14.00 3.45 -16.07
CA ASP A 200 15.31 3.32 -15.41
C ASP A 200 15.28 2.53 -14.09
N LEU A 201 14.50 1.43 -14.09
CA LEU A 201 14.32 0.50 -12.98
C LEU A 201 15.62 -0.24 -12.66
N LEU A 202 16.31 0.22 -11.63
CA LEU A 202 17.58 -0.32 -11.16
C LEU A 202 17.49 -0.72 -9.69
N TYR A 203 18.23 -1.73 -9.27
CA TYR A 203 18.22 -2.19 -7.87
C TYR A 203 19.60 -2.67 -7.42
N THR A 204 19.85 -2.66 -6.11
CA THR A 204 20.98 -3.39 -5.52
C THR A 204 20.55 -4.82 -5.24
N VAL A 205 21.41 -5.80 -5.49
CA VAL A 205 21.12 -7.19 -5.10
C VAL A 205 20.90 -7.27 -3.57
N PRO A 206 19.80 -7.89 -3.10
CA PRO A 206 19.51 -7.98 -1.67
C PRO A 206 20.60 -8.65 -0.84
N ASN A 207 20.79 -8.14 0.38
CA ASN A 207 21.69 -8.68 1.41
C ASN A 207 23.17 -8.81 0.98
N THR A 208 23.61 -8.06 -0.02
CA THR A 208 25.02 -8.07 -0.43
C THR A 208 25.92 -7.38 0.60
N PRO A 209 27.16 -7.85 0.80
CA PRO A 209 28.11 -7.19 1.70
C PRO A 209 28.33 -5.71 1.38
N ALA A 210 28.41 -5.35 0.09
CA ALA A 210 28.59 -3.97 -0.35
C ALA A 210 27.43 -3.06 0.09
N TYR A 211 26.19 -3.53 -0.05
CA TYR A 211 25.01 -2.79 0.39
C TYR A 211 24.96 -2.64 1.92
N LEU A 212 25.17 -3.75 2.65
CA LEU A 212 25.14 -3.76 4.12
C LEU A 212 26.25 -2.89 4.74
N GLN A 213 27.40 -2.77 4.06
CA GLN A 213 28.51 -1.91 4.47
C GLN A 213 28.24 -0.42 4.31
N LEU A 214 27.24 -0.01 3.52
CA LEU A 214 26.85 1.41 3.43
C LEU A 214 26.40 1.97 4.78
N GLN A 215 25.89 1.11 5.68
CA GLN A 215 25.41 1.49 7.02
C GLN A 215 24.54 2.75 7.00
N LEU A 216 23.67 2.87 6.00
CA LEU A 216 22.88 4.08 5.78
C LEU A 216 22.12 4.48 7.07
N PRO A 217 22.26 5.74 7.53
CA PRO A 217 21.49 6.23 8.65
C PRO A 217 20.02 6.37 8.26
N PHE A 218 19.12 6.27 9.23
CA PHE A 218 17.73 6.64 8.99
C PHE A 218 17.65 8.17 8.84
N ILE A 219 17.42 8.66 7.63
CA ILE A 219 17.22 10.10 7.37
C ILE A 219 15.72 10.43 7.37
N PRO A 220 15.20 11.16 8.38
CA PRO A 220 13.81 11.59 8.38
C PRO A 220 13.55 12.64 7.29
N TYR A 221 12.39 12.56 6.64
CA TYR A 221 11.85 13.64 5.81
C TYR A 221 11.05 14.64 6.66
N THR A 222 10.81 15.84 6.13
CA THR A 222 10.06 16.88 6.84
C THR A 222 8.64 16.42 7.15
N GLN A 223 8.34 16.28 8.44
CA GLN A 223 7.02 15.87 8.91
C GLN A 223 6.08 17.07 8.88
N ARG A 224 4.97 16.96 8.16
CA ARG A 224 3.90 17.97 8.20
C ARG A 224 2.89 17.67 9.32
N PHE A 225 2.71 16.40 9.66
CA PHE A 225 1.62 15.95 10.53
C PHE A 225 2.05 14.83 11.49
N GLU A 226 1.34 14.72 12.61
CA GLU A 226 1.62 13.73 13.65
C GLU A 226 1.51 12.27 13.17
N MET A 227 0.62 12.00 12.22
CA MET A 227 0.51 10.67 11.63
C MET A 227 1.75 10.30 10.80
N ASP A 228 2.26 11.24 9.99
CA ASP A 228 3.50 11.05 9.23
C ASP A 228 4.68 10.83 10.19
N ALA A 229 4.69 11.57 11.31
CA ALA A 229 5.65 11.36 12.39
C ALA A 229 5.58 9.96 12.98
N LEU A 230 4.38 9.44 13.27
CA LEU A 230 4.22 8.07 13.79
C LEU A 230 4.67 7.01 12.79
N TYR A 231 4.33 7.13 11.50
CA TYR A 231 4.81 6.21 10.47
C TYR A 231 6.32 6.28 10.29
N GLN A 232 6.88 7.48 10.33
CA GLN A 232 8.32 7.67 10.26
C GLN A 232 9.03 7.06 11.47
N ASP A 233 8.52 7.25 12.70
CA ASP A 233 9.03 6.61 13.92
C ASP A 233 8.96 5.07 13.83
N ILE A 234 7.87 4.53 13.28
CA ILE A 234 7.72 3.07 13.04
C ILE A 234 8.77 2.57 12.05
N ASN A 235 8.98 3.30 10.95
CA ASN A 235 9.97 2.94 9.94
C ASN A 235 11.40 3.09 10.49
N GLU A 236 11.68 4.10 11.30
CA GLU A 236 12.95 4.27 11.99
C GLU A 236 13.22 3.12 12.94
N LEU A 237 12.24 2.74 13.76
CA LEU A 237 12.38 1.61 14.68
C LEU A 237 12.66 0.32 13.91
N ARG A 238 11.91 0.06 12.84
CA ARG A 238 12.16 -1.09 11.96
C ARG A 238 13.59 -1.05 11.41
N TRP A 239 13.97 0.06 10.79
CA TRP A 239 15.31 0.28 10.23
C TRP A 239 16.44 0.05 11.24
N ASN A 240 16.30 0.59 12.45
CA ASN A 240 17.29 0.48 13.53
C ASN A 240 17.24 -0.87 14.28
N THR A 241 16.33 -1.76 13.90
CA THR A 241 16.27 -3.12 14.48
C THR A 241 17.18 -4.09 13.75
N TYR A 242 17.43 -3.89 12.47
CA TYR A 242 18.30 -4.78 11.69
C TYR A 242 19.76 -4.38 11.86
N SER A 243 20.50 -5.20 12.59
CA SER A 243 21.96 -5.21 12.53
C SER A 243 22.44 -6.11 11.38
N ILE A 244 23.69 -5.90 10.96
CA ILE A 244 24.35 -6.78 9.98
C ILE A 244 24.35 -8.23 10.49
N ASP A 245 24.62 -8.44 11.79
CA ASP A 245 24.65 -9.77 12.40
C ASP A 245 23.27 -10.42 12.38
N LEU A 246 22.19 -9.67 12.68
CA LEU A 246 20.83 -10.20 12.60
C LEU A 246 20.52 -10.70 11.19
N LEU A 247 20.85 -9.91 10.17
CA LEU A 247 20.60 -10.24 8.76
C LEU A 247 21.45 -11.41 8.24
N ARG A 248 22.64 -11.63 8.79
CA ARG A 248 23.57 -12.67 8.32
C ARG A 248 23.48 -13.98 9.09
N GLU A 249 23.17 -13.91 10.39
CA GLU A 249 23.34 -15.03 11.31
C GLU A 249 22.02 -15.61 11.82
N SER A 250 20.89 -14.94 11.58
CA SER A 250 19.56 -15.40 12.02
C SER A 250 18.66 -15.76 10.84
N ASP A 251 17.66 -16.60 11.11
CA ASP A 251 16.62 -16.88 10.14
C ASP A 251 15.62 -15.73 10.01
N SER A 252 14.85 -15.78 8.92
CA SER A 252 13.94 -14.71 8.56
C SER A 252 12.83 -14.51 9.61
N TYR A 253 12.37 -15.58 10.28
CA TYR A 253 11.37 -15.49 11.35
C TYR A 253 11.89 -14.76 12.60
N ALA A 254 13.14 -15.00 13.02
CA ALA A 254 13.74 -14.31 14.16
C ALA A 254 13.82 -12.78 13.95
N TRP A 255 13.97 -12.34 12.69
CA TRP A 255 13.93 -10.92 12.34
C TRP A 255 12.56 -10.31 12.66
N GLN A 256 11.50 -10.97 12.19
CA GLN A 256 10.12 -10.53 12.37
C GLN A 256 9.73 -10.47 13.85
N ASP A 257 10.11 -11.47 14.64
CA ASP A 257 9.83 -11.52 16.07
C ASP A 257 10.51 -10.37 16.83
N THR A 258 11.76 -10.08 16.48
CA THR A 258 12.52 -8.98 17.09
C THR A 258 11.87 -7.63 16.79
N VAL A 259 11.48 -7.39 15.54
CA VAL A 259 10.78 -6.17 15.13
C VAL A 259 9.41 -6.07 15.80
N ASN A 260 8.62 -7.14 15.80
CA ASN A 260 7.29 -7.17 16.42
C ASN A 260 7.35 -6.85 17.91
N ARG A 261 8.32 -7.41 18.64
CA ARG A 261 8.54 -7.12 20.06
C ARG A 261 8.86 -5.65 20.29
N ARG A 262 9.78 -5.07 19.51
CA ARG A 262 10.13 -3.64 19.63
C ARG A 262 8.96 -2.73 19.28
N LEU A 263 8.18 -3.05 18.25
CA LEU A 263 6.97 -2.31 17.88
C LEU A 263 5.89 -2.36 18.97
N ARG A 264 5.71 -3.50 19.66
CA ARG A 264 4.79 -3.60 20.81
C ARG A 264 5.23 -2.70 21.97
N THR A 265 6.53 -2.66 22.27
CA THR A 265 7.09 -1.76 23.28
C THR A 265 6.90 -0.29 22.90
N PHE A 266 7.23 0.07 21.65
CA PHE A 266 7.04 1.42 21.12
C PHE A 266 5.57 1.87 21.20
N TYR A 267 4.64 1.01 20.77
CA TYR A 267 3.21 1.30 20.89
C TYR A 267 2.82 1.58 22.34
N SER A 268 3.27 0.74 23.27
CA SER A 268 2.96 0.88 24.70
C SER A 268 3.47 2.21 25.28
N GLN A 269 4.62 2.69 24.83
CA GLN A 269 5.20 3.97 25.24
C GLN A 269 4.54 5.19 24.58
N LYS A 270 3.96 5.01 23.39
CA LYS A 270 3.40 6.10 22.58
C LYS A 270 1.86 6.06 22.47
N LYS A 271 1.16 5.26 23.27
CA LYS A 271 -0.32 5.07 23.21
C LYS A 271 -1.11 6.38 23.06
N VAL A 272 -0.72 7.42 23.79
CA VAL A 272 -1.38 8.73 23.74
C VAL A 272 -1.28 9.38 22.35
N ARG A 273 -0.12 9.28 21.69
CA ARG A 273 0.08 9.80 20.32
C ARG A 273 -0.80 9.04 19.33
N PHE A 274 -0.81 7.71 19.41
CA PHE A 274 -1.68 6.86 18.58
C PHE A 274 -3.15 7.20 18.77
N SER A 275 -3.63 7.28 20.02
CA SER A 275 -5.02 7.61 20.34
C SER A 275 -5.40 9.00 19.83
N LYS A 276 -4.52 10.00 19.96
CA LYS A 276 -4.75 11.35 19.44
C LYS A 276 -4.92 11.35 17.92
N VAL A 277 -4.03 10.66 17.20
CA VAL A 277 -4.12 10.56 15.74
C VAL A 277 -5.40 9.85 15.34
N ARG A 278 -5.67 8.65 15.86
CA ARG A 278 -6.89 7.87 15.59
C ARG A 278 -8.17 8.66 15.87
N ASN A 279 -8.21 9.42 16.96
CA ASN A 279 -9.33 10.32 17.25
C ASN A 279 -9.54 11.37 16.15
N GLY A 280 -8.46 11.99 15.67
CA GLY A 280 -8.52 12.93 14.55
C GLY A 280 -9.03 12.27 13.28
N ILE A 281 -8.55 11.05 12.99
CA ILE A 281 -8.96 10.24 11.84
C ILE A 281 -10.46 9.97 11.87
N LEU A 282 -10.96 9.43 12.98
CA LEU A 282 -12.34 8.99 13.08
C LEU A 282 -13.32 10.17 13.11
N LYS A 283 -12.95 11.31 13.69
CA LYS A 283 -13.82 12.51 13.71
C LYS A 283 -14.18 13.04 12.33
N ASN A 284 -13.34 12.80 11.33
CA ASN A 284 -13.57 13.24 9.96
C ASN A 284 -14.33 12.20 9.12
N LEU A 285 -14.56 10.99 9.65
CA LEU A 285 -15.30 9.97 8.90
C LEU A 285 -16.80 10.24 8.95
N GLU A 286 -17.45 10.02 7.82
CA GLU A 286 -18.90 10.09 7.72
C GLU A 286 -19.58 8.99 8.55
N THR A 287 -20.79 9.30 9.00
CA THR A 287 -21.66 8.29 9.62
C THR A 287 -22.33 7.47 8.52
N GLY A 288 -22.06 6.16 8.51
CA GLY A 288 -22.56 5.26 7.48
C GLY A 288 -23.91 4.65 7.81
N ALA A 289 -24.69 4.34 6.78
CA ALA A 289 -25.90 3.53 6.90
C ALA A 289 -25.58 2.04 7.13
N ALA A 290 -26.62 1.25 7.44
CA ALA A 290 -26.46 -0.20 7.47
C ALA A 290 -26.10 -0.72 6.08
N LEU A 291 -25.36 -1.83 6.01
CA LEU A 291 -25.23 -2.55 4.74
C LEU A 291 -26.64 -2.91 4.23
N GLU A 292 -26.83 -2.73 2.94
CA GLU A 292 -28.08 -3.04 2.25
C GLU A 292 -28.38 -4.55 2.30
N ALA A 293 -29.62 -4.94 2.00
CA ALA A 293 -30.06 -6.35 2.05
C ALA A 293 -29.38 -7.29 1.03
N ASN A 294 -28.58 -6.74 0.11
CA ASN A 294 -27.74 -7.49 -0.83
C ASN A 294 -26.36 -7.86 -0.25
N TRP A 295 -26.10 -7.59 1.03
CA TRP A 295 -24.90 -8.06 1.73
C TRP A 295 -25.26 -9.17 2.70
N ASP A 296 -24.58 -10.30 2.58
CA ASP A 296 -24.71 -11.42 3.51
C ASP A 296 -23.50 -11.48 4.44
N GLU A 297 -23.77 -11.59 5.73
CA GLU A 297 -22.72 -11.86 6.72
C GLU A 297 -22.29 -13.32 6.63
N LEU A 298 -20.97 -13.54 6.62
CA LEU A 298 -20.40 -14.87 6.74
C LEU A 298 -20.33 -15.27 8.21
N VAL A 299 -21.35 -16.00 8.65
CA VAL A 299 -21.47 -16.51 10.02
C VAL A 299 -20.71 -17.81 10.26
N ASP A 300 -20.45 -18.58 9.20
CA ASP A 300 -19.88 -19.94 9.23
C ASP A 300 -18.34 -19.98 9.20
N LEU A 301 -17.67 -18.91 9.63
CA LEU A 301 -16.21 -18.91 9.77
C LEU A 301 -15.77 -19.88 10.89
N SER A 302 -14.80 -20.74 10.58
CA SER A 302 -14.15 -21.63 11.54
C SER A 302 -13.43 -20.83 12.64
N MET A 303 -13.12 -21.50 13.75
CA MET A 303 -12.39 -20.85 14.86
C MET A 303 -11.00 -20.39 14.42
N GLU A 304 -10.32 -21.16 13.56
CA GLU A 304 -9.01 -20.78 13.03
C GLU A 304 -9.09 -19.53 12.16
N GLU A 305 -10.09 -19.42 11.29
CA GLU A 305 -10.31 -18.24 10.45
C GLU A 305 -10.62 -17.00 11.30
N LYS A 306 -11.45 -17.16 12.34
CA LYS A 306 -11.76 -16.08 13.29
C LYS A 306 -10.52 -15.58 14.03
N GLU A 307 -9.65 -16.50 14.47
CA GLU A 307 -8.37 -16.11 15.11
C GLU A 307 -7.43 -15.43 14.11
N ARG A 308 -7.29 -15.94 12.89
CA ARG A 308 -6.46 -15.30 11.85
C ARG A 308 -6.92 -13.85 11.58
N LEU A 309 -8.23 -13.61 11.44
CA LEU A 309 -8.77 -12.26 11.25
C LEU A 309 -8.43 -11.31 12.41
N LYS A 310 -8.35 -11.84 13.64
CA LYS A 310 -7.97 -11.06 14.82
C LYS A 310 -6.46 -10.82 14.90
N GLU A 311 -5.66 -11.82 14.57
CA GLU A 311 -4.19 -11.76 14.65
C GLU A 311 -3.58 -10.72 13.69
N VAL A 312 -4.22 -10.50 12.54
CA VAL A 312 -3.72 -9.50 11.56
C VAL A 312 -4.00 -8.07 11.95
N LEU A 313 -4.99 -7.86 12.82
CA LEU A 313 -5.34 -6.55 13.35
C LEU A 313 -4.41 -6.19 14.51
N GLN A 314 -3.33 -5.52 14.16
CA GLN A 314 -2.29 -5.16 15.11
C GLN A 314 -2.63 -3.89 15.89
N LEU A 315 -2.25 -3.86 17.18
CA LEU A 315 -2.48 -2.72 18.08
C LEU A 315 -1.91 -1.38 17.59
N ARG A 316 -0.99 -1.39 16.62
CA ARG A 316 -0.32 -0.22 16.06
C ARG A 316 -0.99 0.33 14.80
N ILE A 317 -2.07 -0.29 14.30
CA ILE A 317 -2.83 0.23 13.16
C ILE A 317 -3.27 1.66 13.46
N ILE A 318 -3.07 2.58 12.52
CA ILE A 318 -3.34 4.01 12.75
C ILE A 318 -4.67 4.43 12.13
N GLN A 319 -5.11 3.80 11.04
CA GLN A 319 -6.29 4.18 10.27
C GLN A 319 -7.16 2.97 9.86
N PRO A 320 -8.48 3.14 9.63
CA PRO A 320 -9.38 2.07 9.22
C PRO A 320 -8.98 1.36 7.94
N ASP A 321 -8.37 2.11 7.03
CA ASP A 321 -7.93 1.61 5.74
C ASP A 321 -6.92 0.45 5.90
N GLU A 322 -5.90 0.63 6.75
CA GLU A 322 -4.95 -0.45 7.08
C GLU A 322 -5.64 -1.69 7.65
N ALA A 323 -6.60 -1.50 8.56
CA ALA A 323 -7.37 -2.61 9.12
C ALA A 323 -8.13 -3.36 8.02
N ALA A 324 -8.79 -2.63 7.11
CA ALA A 324 -9.52 -3.23 6.00
C ALA A 324 -8.58 -4.01 5.06
N TYR A 325 -7.38 -3.51 4.76
CA TYR A 325 -6.42 -4.23 3.93
C TYR A 325 -5.87 -5.49 4.61
N TYR A 326 -5.54 -5.42 5.90
CA TYR A 326 -5.10 -6.62 6.63
C TYR A 326 -6.21 -7.68 6.68
N LEU A 327 -7.45 -7.26 6.94
CA LEU A 327 -8.61 -8.15 6.91
C LEU A 327 -8.85 -8.73 5.51
N PHE A 328 -8.77 -7.90 4.46
CA PHE A 328 -8.92 -8.31 3.07
C PHE A 328 -7.87 -9.34 2.67
N SER A 329 -6.60 -9.10 2.99
CA SER A 329 -5.51 -10.02 2.70
C SER A 329 -5.73 -11.40 3.31
N VAL A 330 -6.24 -11.48 4.55
CA VAL A 330 -6.53 -12.77 5.21
C VAL A 330 -7.80 -13.39 4.67
N THR A 331 -8.80 -12.58 4.38
CA THR A 331 -10.08 -13.06 3.88
C THR A 331 -9.94 -13.72 2.51
N ASN A 332 -9.04 -13.22 1.66
CA ASN A 332 -8.68 -13.87 0.40
C ASN A 332 -8.00 -15.25 0.57
N GLY A 333 -7.62 -15.63 1.79
CA GLY A 333 -7.17 -16.97 2.14
C GLY A 333 -8.28 -17.91 2.62
N ILE A 334 -9.52 -17.43 2.73
CA ILE A 334 -10.70 -18.17 3.22
C ILE A 334 -11.49 -18.69 2.00
N PHE A 335 -11.94 -19.95 2.08
CA PHE A 335 -12.44 -20.73 0.93
C PHE A 335 -13.67 -20.17 0.17
N PRO A 336 -14.53 -19.25 0.66
CA PRO A 336 -15.54 -18.64 -0.22
C PRO A 336 -15.03 -17.41 -0.99
N PHE A 337 -13.86 -16.85 -0.65
CA PHE A 337 -13.35 -15.60 -1.25
C PHE A 337 -12.21 -15.80 -2.23
N ASN A 338 -11.53 -16.96 -2.19
CA ASN A 338 -10.39 -17.26 -3.06
C ASN A 338 -10.79 -17.84 -4.43
N GLU A 339 -12.10 -18.00 -4.67
CA GLU A 339 -12.61 -18.68 -5.86
C GLU A 339 -12.64 -17.78 -7.11
N ASP A 340 -12.86 -16.46 -6.94
CA ASP A 340 -12.91 -15.51 -8.05
C ASP A 340 -11.79 -14.46 -7.96
N ILE A 341 -10.72 -14.70 -8.70
CA ILE A 341 -9.56 -13.80 -8.78
C ILE A 341 -9.92 -12.44 -9.36
N ASN A 342 -10.94 -12.36 -10.22
CA ASN A 342 -11.41 -11.09 -10.76
C ASN A 342 -12.13 -10.29 -9.67
N GLU A 343 -12.94 -10.95 -8.83
CA GLU A 343 -13.60 -10.33 -7.68
C GLU A 343 -12.59 -9.80 -6.65
N ILE A 344 -11.53 -10.56 -6.36
CA ILE A 344 -10.40 -10.11 -5.53
C ILE A 344 -9.77 -8.87 -6.15
N GLY A 345 -9.49 -8.92 -7.45
CA GLY A 345 -8.96 -7.80 -8.22
C GLY A 345 -9.79 -6.53 -8.09
N LYS A 346 -11.11 -6.65 -8.30
CA LYS A 346 -12.06 -5.52 -8.20
C LYS A 346 -12.04 -4.89 -6.81
N ASN A 347 -12.02 -5.70 -5.75
CA ASN A 347 -11.93 -5.19 -4.37
C ASN A 347 -10.60 -4.50 -4.08
N ALA A 348 -9.49 -5.10 -4.50
CA ALA A 348 -8.16 -4.50 -4.36
C ALA A 348 -8.14 -3.15 -5.08
N MET A 349 -8.68 -3.08 -6.30
CA MET A 349 -8.71 -1.84 -7.05
C MET A 349 -9.55 -0.75 -6.39
N CYS A 350 -10.82 -1.04 -6.10
CA CYS A 350 -11.74 -0.06 -5.50
C CYS A 350 -11.23 0.46 -4.15
N GLY A 351 -10.51 -0.38 -3.40
CA GLY A 351 -10.19 -0.13 -2.01
C GLY A 351 -11.47 -0.14 -1.15
N PHE A 352 -11.42 0.54 -0.01
CA PHE A 352 -12.50 0.51 0.98
C PHE A 352 -12.99 1.92 1.32
N GLN A 353 -14.29 2.15 1.30
CA GLN A 353 -14.88 3.34 1.94
C GLN A 353 -15.09 3.05 3.42
N HIS A 354 -14.82 4.03 4.29
CA HIS A 354 -14.88 3.84 5.74
C HIS A 354 -15.93 4.74 6.36
N TYR A 355 -16.73 4.15 7.25
CA TYR A 355 -17.82 4.83 7.90
C TYR A 355 -17.87 4.50 9.39
N ILE A 356 -18.29 5.46 10.20
CA ILE A 356 -18.69 5.21 11.58
C ILE A 356 -20.13 4.73 11.58
N ARG A 357 -20.38 3.51 12.09
CA ARG A 357 -21.74 2.96 12.26
C ARG A 357 -22.38 3.40 13.56
N SER A 358 -21.59 3.48 14.62
CA SER A 358 -22.04 3.92 15.93
C SER A 358 -20.84 4.10 16.86
N ASN A 359 -20.96 4.98 17.85
CA ASN A 359 -20.03 5.06 18.97
C ASN A 359 -20.57 4.19 20.10
N LYS A 360 -19.83 3.15 20.49
CA LYS A 360 -20.24 2.27 21.61
C LYS A 360 -19.89 2.88 22.95
N THR A 361 -18.76 3.58 23.02
CA THR A 361 -18.28 4.37 24.15
C THR A 361 -17.49 5.58 23.61
N ASP A 362 -16.96 6.43 24.49
CA ASP A 362 -16.10 7.56 24.09
C ASP A 362 -14.82 7.12 23.36
N ASP A 363 -14.33 5.91 23.64
CA ASP A 363 -13.07 5.37 23.12
C ASP A 363 -13.25 4.22 22.12
N THR A 364 -14.48 3.71 21.92
CA THR A 364 -14.75 2.54 21.06
C THR A 364 -15.75 2.88 19.97
N TYR A 365 -15.30 2.74 18.72
CA TYR A 365 -16.07 3.04 17.52
C TYR A 365 -16.41 1.75 16.77
N LYS A 366 -17.65 1.61 16.33
CA LYS A 366 -18.01 0.57 15.36
C LYS A 366 -17.76 1.12 13.96
N ILE A 367 -16.78 0.54 13.28
CA ILE A 367 -16.35 0.95 11.94
C ILE A 367 -16.91 -0.04 10.91
N GLN A 368 -17.35 0.50 9.77
CA GLN A 368 -17.66 -0.27 8.58
C GLN A 368 -16.68 0.12 7.47
N SER A 369 -16.01 -0.87 6.88
CA SER A 369 -15.13 -0.72 5.72
C SER A 369 -15.78 -1.46 4.55
N LYS A 370 -16.32 -0.72 3.58
CA LYS A 370 -17.10 -1.24 2.44
C LYS A 370 -16.28 -1.17 1.16
N GLY A 371 -16.00 -2.33 0.57
CA GLY A 371 -15.38 -2.47 -0.74
C GLY A 371 -16.42 -2.72 -1.85
N TYR A 372 -15.96 -3.28 -2.97
CA TYR A 372 -16.80 -3.58 -4.13
C TYR A 372 -17.79 -4.72 -3.87
N SER A 373 -17.29 -5.84 -3.38
CA SER A 373 -18.06 -7.06 -3.08
C SER A 373 -17.76 -7.67 -1.71
N ILE A 374 -16.80 -7.10 -0.98
CA ILE A 374 -16.51 -7.45 0.42
C ILE A 374 -16.65 -6.24 1.32
N ALA A 375 -17.17 -6.44 2.52
CA ALA A 375 -17.21 -5.43 3.57
C ALA A 375 -16.85 -6.02 4.93
N PHE A 376 -16.34 -5.17 5.81
CA PHE A 376 -15.99 -5.51 7.18
C PHE A 376 -16.73 -4.61 8.15
N GLU A 377 -17.25 -5.16 9.24
CA GLU A 377 -17.62 -4.39 10.43
C GLU A 377 -16.77 -4.84 11.60
N TYR A 378 -16.23 -3.91 12.38
CA TYR A 378 -15.46 -4.21 13.58
C TYR A 378 -15.58 -3.09 14.61
N ASP A 379 -15.48 -3.44 15.88
CA ASP A 379 -15.30 -2.46 16.93
C ASP A 379 -13.80 -2.17 17.08
N TRP A 380 -13.47 -0.89 17.25
CA TRP A 380 -12.10 -0.45 17.45
C TRP A 380 -11.99 0.47 18.65
N ASN A 381 -11.28 0.02 19.69
CA ASN A 381 -10.92 0.87 20.81
C ASN A 381 -9.69 1.70 20.44
N ILE A 382 -9.89 2.99 20.15
CA ILE A 382 -8.80 3.84 19.65
C ILE A 382 -7.75 4.18 20.72
N LYS A 383 -8.09 4.06 22.01
CA LYS A 383 -7.19 4.31 23.14
C LYS A 383 -6.25 3.14 23.40
N THR A 384 -6.78 1.91 23.38
CA THR A 384 -5.99 0.69 23.60
C THR A 384 -5.46 0.07 22.33
N GLY A 385 -6.07 0.38 21.18
CA GLY A 385 -5.76 -0.18 19.86
C GLY A 385 -6.39 -1.53 19.61
N ASP A 386 -7.22 -2.03 20.53
CA ASP A 386 -7.83 -3.35 20.44
C ASP A 386 -8.99 -3.38 19.45
N PHE A 387 -9.11 -4.49 18.73
CA PHE A 387 -10.21 -4.77 17.80
C PHE A 387 -11.09 -5.90 18.35
N SER A 388 -12.41 -5.78 18.21
CA SER A 388 -13.36 -6.82 18.60
C SER A 388 -14.55 -6.91 17.64
N THR A 389 -15.33 -7.98 17.76
CA THR A 389 -16.58 -8.17 16.98
C THR A 389 -16.38 -8.01 15.48
N ILE A 390 -15.34 -8.67 14.95
CA ILE A 390 -15.00 -8.65 13.53
C ILE A 390 -16.05 -9.47 12.78
N ARG A 391 -16.75 -8.82 11.84
CA ARG A 391 -17.76 -9.40 10.97
C ARG A 391 -17.34 -9.18 9.53
N VAL A 392 -17.51 -10.21 8.71
CA VAL A 392 -17.15 -10.20 7.29
C VAL A 392 -18.44 -10.37 6.48
N PHE A 393 -18.60 -9.55 5.45
CA PHE A 393 -19.76 -9.56 4.58
C PHE A 393 -19.33 -9.75 3.13
N ARG A 394 -20.12 -10.51 2.38
CA ARG A 394 -20.01 -10.65 0.93
C ARG A 394 -21.27 -10.10 0.27
N LYS A 395 -21.11 -9.43 -0.86
CA LYS A 395 -22.22 -8.98 -1.69
C LYS A 395 -22.80 -10.17 -2.48
N LYS A 396 -24.14 -10.26 -2.54
CA LYS A 396 -24.89 -11.29 -3.27
C LYS A 396 -24.64 -11.29 -4.76
#